data_AF-A0A412PAW2-F1
#
_entry.id   AF-A0A412PAW2-F1
#
_cell.length_a   1.000
_cell.length_b   1.000
_cell.length_c   1.000
_cell.angle_alpha   90.00
_cell.angle_beta   90.00
_cell.angle_gamma   90.00
#
_symmetry.space_group_name_H-M   'P 1'
#
loop_
_entity.id
_entity.type
_entity.pdbx_description
1 polymer ?
#
loop_
_entity_poly.entity_id
_entity_poly.type
_entity_poly.pdbx_seq_one_letter_code
_entity_poly.pdbx_strand_id
1 'polypeptide(L)'
;MSMEHKAFVFDTEKFHAEIEPVMKDSIKNAEVAHRYICEHLDELQSPYMGDELGEDWEEEFGELTLQTYFDILLTTCYDVEDNRGLGEMWDAVNEVIKSLDVFEYGEVPVLGYQVEINSVIVDPGMEGLGIIDGDEVAEILERLKENRDEAESAEPEDLLYEAEPEEWMEAYDDLCSLYEDALSQKKGLLLTF
;
A
#
# COMPACT_ATOMS: atom_id res chain seq x y z
N MET A 1 13.23 -14.40 3.88
CA MET A 1 11.92 -13.99 3.34
C MET A 1 12.24 -12.80 2.48
N SER A 2 11.90 -12.89 1.20
CA SER A 2 12.02 -11.76 0.25
C SER A 2 10.87 -10.81 0.60
N MET A 3 11.16 -9.51 0.75
CA MET A 3 10.17 -8.47 0.99
C MET A 3 9.59 -8.08 -0.36
N GLU A 4 8.36 -8.50 -0.63
CA GLU A 4 7.68 -8.27 -1.92
C GLU A 4 6.79 -7.04 -1.80
N HIS A 5 7.06 -6.05 -2.64
CA HIS A 5 6.26 -4.85 -2.67
C HIS A 5 4.94 -5.09 -3.40
N LYS A 6 3.83 -4.82 -2.71
CA LYS A 6 2.48 -4.84 -3.27
C LYS A 6 1.93 -3.43 -3.28
N ALA A 7 1.11 -3.15 -4.28
CA ALA A 7 0.49 -1.85 -4.41
C ALA A 7 -0.91 -1.97 -5.00
N PHE A 8 -1.82 -1.14 -4.50
CA PHE A 8 -3.21 -1.18 -4.90
C PHE A 8 -3.75 0.23 -5.08
N VAL A 9 -4.62 0.41 -6.08
CA VAL A 9 -5.45 1.61 -6.16
C VAL A 9 -6.44 1.59 -5.00
N PHE A 10 -6.38 2.59 -4.13
CA PHE A 10 -7.00 2.55 -2.81
C PHE A 10 -8.00 3.69 -2.62
N ASP A 11 -9.19 3.36 -2.14
CA ASP A 11 -10.27 4.31 -1.85
C ASP A 11 -10.01 5.04 -0.52
N THR A 12 -9.18 6.08 -0.59
CA THR A 12 -8.81 6.89 0.59
C THR A 12 -9.98 7.68 1.15
N GLU A 13 -10.95 8.07 0.31
CA GLU A 13 -12.18 8.72 0.77
C GLU A 13 -12.98 7.78 1.69
N LYS A 14 -13.22 6.53 1.24
CA LYS A 14 -13.88 5.50 2.08
C LYS A 14 -13.07 5.18 3.32
N PHE A 15 -11.74 5.04 3.18
CA PHE A 15 -10.86 4.76 4.31
C PHE A 15 -11.01 5.81 5.42
N HIS A 16 -10.86 7.09 5.10
CA HIS A 16 -10.95 8.16 6.11
C HIS A 16 -12.36 8.36 6.65
N ALA A 17 -13.39 8.20 5.82
CA ALA A 17 -14.78 8.42 6.21
C ALA A 17 -15.35 7.30 7.08
N GLU A 18 -14.99 6.04 6.79
CA GLU A 18 -15.67 4.86 7.33
C GLU A 18 -14.72 3.96 8.13
N ILE A 19 -13.57 3.60 7.56
CA ILE A 19 -12.72 2.52 8.10
C ILE A 19 -11.77 3.01 9.20
N GLU A 20 -11.10 4.14 8.98
CA GLU A 20 -10.19 4.73 9.96
C GLU A 20 -10.89 5.01 11.31
N PRO A 21 -12.15 5.52 11.36
CA PRO A 21 -12.91 5.59 12.62
C PRO A 21 -13.13 4.23 13.31
N VAL A 22 -13.46 3.18 12.55
CA VAL A 22 -13.65 1.82 13.09
C VAL A 22 -12.34 1.30 13.68
N MET A 23 -11.21 1.49 12.97
CA MET A 23 -9.88 1.13 13.46
C MET A 23 -9.52 1.90 14.74
N LYS A 24 -9.78 3.21 14.77
CA LYS A 24 -9.56 4.08 15.94
C LYS A 24 -10.27 3.58 17.19
N ASP A 25 -11.52 3.16 17.07
CA ASP A 25 -12.30 2.64 18.19
C ASP A 25 -11.89 1.21 18.56
N SER A 26 -11.44 0.41 17.58
CA SER A 26 -10.98 -0.97 17.78
C SER A 26 -9.71 -1.07 18.59
N ILE A 27 -8.83 -0.06 18.53
CA ILE A 27 -7.64 0.04 19.40
C ILE A 27 -8.03 -0.01 20.88
N LYS A 28 -9.17 0.59 21.25
CA LYS A 28 -9.68 0.57 22.63
C LYS A 28 -10.45 -0.71 22.94
N ASN A 29 -11.13 -1.26 21.93
CA ASN A 29 -11.95 -2.45 22.05
C ASN A 29 -12.07 -3.18 20.70
N ALA A 30 -11.29 -4.25 20.52
CA ALA A 30 -11.24 -5.02 19.27
C ALA A 30 -12.60 -5.59 18.82
N GLU A 31 -13.55 -5.76 19.74
CA GLU A 31 -14.94 -6.16 19.44
C GLU A 31 -15.65 -5.22 18.46
N VAL A 32 -15.19 -3.96 18.35
CA VAL A 32 -15.73 -3.01 17.36
C VAL A 32 -15.41 -3.46 15.94
N ALA A 33 -14.16 -3.81 15.64
CA ALA A 33 -13.76 -4.34 14.34
C ALA A 33 -14.42 -5.68 14.06
N HIS A 34 -14.41 -6.59 15.05
CA HIS A 34 -15.03 -7.91 14.89
C HIS A 34 -16.51 -7.81 14.47
N ARG A 35 -17.29 -6.98 15.17
CA ARG A 35 -18.70 -6.76 14.83
C ARG A 35 -18.86 -6.12 13.46
N TYR A 36 -18.03 -5.13 13.13
CA TYR A 36 -18.07 -4.50 11.82
C TYR A 36 -17.87 -5.53 10.71
N ILE A 37 -16.87 -6.41 10.86
CA ILE A 37 -16.58 -7.48 9.90
C ILE A 37 -17.78 -8.43 9.77
N CYS A 38 -18.34 -8.91 10.89
CA CYS A 38 -19.52 -9.77 10.86
C CYS A 38 -20.75 -9.12 10.22
N GLU A 39 -20.90 -7.79 10.31
CA GLU A 39 -22.03 -7.06 9.73
C GLU A 39 -21.86 -6.77 8.22
N HIS A 40 -20.64 -6.89 7.67
CA HIS A 40 -20.28 -6.51 6.29
C HIS A 40 -19.45 -7.59 5.57
N LEU A 41 -19.67 -8.88 5.88
CA LEU A 41 -18.88 -9.99 5.31
C LEU A 41 -18.87 -9.98 3.78
N ASP A 42 -19.99 -9.65 3.15
CA ASP A 42 -20.16 -9.61 1.69
C ASP A 42 -19.43 -8.43 1.01
N GLU A 43 -18.90 -7.49 1.79
CA GLU A 43 -18.11 -6.35 1.29
C GLU A 43 -16.61 -6.49 1.60
N LEU A 44 -16.19 -7.60 2.23
CA LEU A 44 -14.84 -7.83 2.70
C LEU A 44 -14.24 -9.05 1.99
N GLN A 45 -12.94 -8.97 1.73
CA GLN A 45 -12.17 -10.06 1.14
C GLN A 45 -11.20 -10.63 2.18
N SER A 46 -10.78 -11.87 1.97
CA SER A 46 -9.57 -12.37 2.60
C SER A 46 -8.38 -11.53 2.12
N PRO A 47 -7.60 -10.90 3.02
CA PRO A 47 -6.38 -10.20 2.65
C PRO A 47 -5.29 -11.15 2.14
N TYR A 48 -5.44 -12.47 2.35
CA TYR A 48 -4.46 -13.48 1.92
C TYR A 48 -4.82 -14.13 0.59
N MET A 49 -6.12 -14.33 0.35
CA MET A 49 -6.61 -15.13 -0.76
C MET A 49 -7.42 -14.32 -1.77
N GLY A 50 -7.94 -13.15 -1.38
CA GLY A 50 -8.72 -12.25 -2.21
C GLY A 50 -10.18 -12.67 -2.44
N ASP A 51 -10.60 -13.84 -1.94
CA ASP A 51 -12.00 -14.27 -1.99
C ASP A 51 -12.87 -13.60 -0.92
N GLU A 52 -14.17 -13.52 -1.17
CA GLU A 52 -15.15 -12.97 -0.23
C GLU A 52 -15.08 -13.69 1.13
N LEU A 53 -15.19 -12.94 2.24
CA LEU A 53 -15.20 -13.55 3.57
C LEU A 53 -16.47 -14.37 3.83
N GLY A 54 -16.27 -15.61 4.29
CA GLY A 54 -17.35 -16.51 4.69
C GLY A 54 -17.83 -16.32 6.13
N GLU A 55 -18.92 -16.99 6.50
CA GLU A 55 -19.46 -16.98 7.88
C GLU A 55 -18.45 -17.50 8.92
N ASP A 56 -17.55 -18.41 8.51
CA ASP A 56 -16.51 -19.01 9.35
C ASP A 56 -15.12 -18.37 9.12
N TRP A 57 -15.07 -17.11 8.65
CA TRP A 57 -13.82 -16.41 8.30
C TRP A 57 -12.76 -16.44 9.42
N GLU A 58 -13.18 -16.45 10.69
CA GLU A 58 -12.27 -16.49 11.84
C GLU A 58 -11.33 -17.70 11.80
N GLU A 59 -11.78 -18.82 11.22
CA GLU A 59 -10.99 -20.05 11.11
C GLU A 59 -9.75 -19.90 10.21
N GLU A 60 -9.75 -18.91 9.31
CA GLU A 60 -8.64 -18.65 8.38
C GLU A 60 -7.41 -18.04 9.06
N PHE A 61 -7.62 -17.16 10.05
CA PHE A 61 -6.58 -16.28 10.58
C PHE A 61 -5.93 -16.79 11.87
N GLY A 62 -6.50 -17.81 12.51
CA GLY A 62 -5.98 -18.39 13.74
C GLY A 62 -6.14 -17.47 14.95
N GLU A 63 -5.13 -16.62 15.24
CA GLU A 63 -5.20 -15.63 16.32
C GLU A 63 -5.66 -14.27 15.75
N LEU A 64 -6.85 -13.83 16.17
CA LEU A 64 -7.40 -12.53 15.76
C LEU A 64 -6.75 -11.39 16.54
N THR A 65 -5.62 -10.92 16.03
CA THR A 65 -4.96 -9.72 16.56
C THR A 65 -5.60 -8.45 16.02
N LEU A 66 -5.28 -7.31 16.64
CA LEU A 66 -5.72 -6.02 16.13
C LEU A 66 -5.27 -5.77 14.68
N GLN A 67 -4.06 -6.19 14.33
CA GLN A 67 -3.53 -6.06 12.96
C GLN A 67 -4.29 -6.97 11.98
N THR A 68 -4.66 -8.19 12.39
CA THR A 68 -5.51 -9.09 11.59
C THR A 68 -6.84 -8.43 11.24
N TYR A 69 -7.47 -7.75 12.21
CA TYR A 69 -8.68 -7.00 11.94
C TYR A 69 -8.43 -5.83 10.97
N PHE A 70 -7.28 -5.17 11.06
CA PHE A 70 -6.92 -4.07 10.18
C PHE A 70 -6.68 -4.54 8.73
N ASP A 71 -5.99 -5.68 8.54
CA ASP A 71 -5.83 -6.32 7.23
C ASP A 71 -7.19 -6.49 6.56
N ILE A 72 -8.13 -7.13 7.27
CA ILE A 72 -9.48 -7.39 6.74
C ILE A 72 -10.22 -6.09 6.45
N LEU A 73 -10.27 -5.16 7.40
CA LEU A 73 -11.00 -3.91 7.25
C LEU A 73 -10.53 -3.08 6.04
N LEU A 74 -9.23 -3.09 5.75
CA LEU A 74 -8.68 -2.35 4.62
C LEU A 74 -9.12 -2.93 3.26
N THR A 75 -9.41 -4.23 3.16
CA THR A 75 -9.86 -4.86 1.90
C THR A 75 -11.16 -4.26 1.34
N THR A 76 -11.92 -3.52 2.14
CA THR A 76 -13.11 -2.82 1.63
C THR A 76 -12.79 -1.57 0.80
N CYS A 77 -11.52 -1.16 0.78
CA CYS A 77 -11.00 0.04 0.11
C CYS A 77 -10.17 -0.28 -1.14
N TYR A 78 -9.82 -1.53 -1.41
CA TYR A 78 -9.07 -1.95 -2.60
C TYR A 78 -9.43 -3.38 -3.01
N ASP A 79 -9.08 -3.76 -4.23
CA ASP A 79 -9.23 -5.15 -4.68
C ASP A 79 -7.93 -5.92 -4.41
N VAL A 80 -8.00 -6.93 -3.55
CA VAL A 80 -6.83 -7.75 -3.14
C VAL A 80 -6.19 -8.48 -4.33
N GLU A 81 -6.97 -8.82 -5.37
CA GLU A 81 -6.45 -9.51 -6.55
C GLU A 81 -5.77 -8.54 -7.56
N ASP A 82 -6.03 -7.23 -7.47
CA ASP A 82 -5.49 -6.21 -8.37
C ASP A 82 -4.15 -5.64 -7.86
N ASN A 83 -3.23 -6.52 -7.45
CA ASN A 83 -1.88 -6.13 -7.06
C ASN A 83 -1.09 -5.60 -8.27
N ARG A 84 -0.59 -4.37 -8.13
CA ARG A 84 0.22 -3.63 -9.11
C ARG A 84 1.55 -3.15 -8.52
N GLY A 85 2.01 -3.81 -7.46
CA GLY A 85 3.29 -3.52 -6.84
C GLY A 85 4.48 -3.89 -7.71
N LEU A 86 5.65 -3.36 -7.35
CA LEU A 86 6.91 -3.55 -8.07
C LEU A 86 7.60 -4.89 -7.77
N GLY A 87 6.98 -5.78 -7.00
CA GLY A 87 7.53 -7.10 -6.69
C GLY A 87 8.85 -6.97 -5.93
N GLU A 88 9.92 -7.59 -6.44
CA GLU A 88 11.27 -7.49 -5.87
C GLU A 88 12.04 -6.24 -6.34
N MET A 89 11.59 -5.55 -7.39
CA MET A 89 12.29 -4.39 -7.97
C MET A 89 12.06 -3.08 -7.21
N TRP A 90 11.23 -3.11 -6.17
CA TRP A 90 10.87 -1.92 -5.41
C TRP A 90 12.07 -1.26 -4.74
N ASP A 91 13.04 -2.04 -4.27
CA ASP A 91 14.23 -1.52 -3.59
C ASP A 91 15.08 -0.71 -4.56
N ALA A 92 15.28 -1.22 -5.78
CA ALA A 92 16.00 -0.53 -6.83
C ALA A 92 15.30 0.77 -7.23
N VAL A 93 13.99 0.74 -7.45
CA VAL A 93 13.22 1.96 -7.77
C VAL A 93 13.26 2.95 -6.61
N ASN A 94 13.19 2.48 -5.36
CA ASN A 94 13.28 3.32 -4.17
C ASN A 94 14.64 4.02 -4.06
N GLU A 95 15.74 3.30 -4.28
CA GLU A 95 17.09 3.89 -4.26
C GLU A 95 17.32 4.84 -5.44
N VAL A 96 16.78 4.54 -6.63
CA VAL A 96 16.77 5.47 -7.76
C VAL A 96 16.07 6.77 -7.35
N ILE A 97 14.86 6.70 -6.81
CA ILE A 97 14.09 7.90 -6.42
C ILE A 97 14.79 8.70 -5.33
N LYS A 98 15.37 8.04 -4.32
CA LYS A 98 16.19 8.71 -3.29
C LYS A 98 17.39 9.43 -3.90
N SER A 99 18.05 8.84 -4.89
CA SER A 99 19.22 9.44 -5.55
C SER A 99 18.90 10.72 -6.33
N LEU A 100 17.64 10.88 -6.78
CA LEU A 100 17.20 12.08 -7.47
C LEU A 100 17.14 13.29 -6.53
N ASP A 101 16.96 13.09 -5.22
CA ASP A 101 16.82 14.16 -4.20
C ASP A 101 15.69 15.15 -4.55
N VAL A 102 14.59 14.61 -5.09
CA VAL A 102 13.45 15.39 -5.62
C VAL A 102 12.24 15.43 -4.70
N PHE A 103 12.19 14.54 -3.71
CA PHE A 103 11.17 14.46 -2.67
C PHE A 103 11.81 14.73 -1.31
N GLU A 104 11.09 15.42 -0.41
CA GLU A 104 11.56 15.63 0.98
C GLU A 104 11.82 14.30 1.68
N TYR A 105 10.94 13.33 1.40
CA TYR A 105 11.08 11.94 1.82
C TYR A 105 11.15 11.07 0.56
N GLY A 106 12.36 10.75 0.12
CA GLY A 106 12.64 10.01 -1.12
C GLY A 106 11.92 8.67 -1.25
N GLU A 107 11.50 8.08 -0.14
CA GLU A 107 10.82 6.79 -0.11
C GLU A 107 9.30 6.87 -0.29
N VAL A 108 8.69 8.05 -0.11
CA VAL A 108 7.23 8.24 -0.17
C VAL A 108 6.61 7.71 -1.47
N PRO A 109 7.19 7.94 -2.66
CA PRO A 109 6.56 7.47 -3.89
C PRO A 109 6.41 5.94 -3.97
N VAL A 110 7.28 5.19 -3.29
CA VAL A 110 7.30 3.71 -3.30
C VAL A 110 6.66 3.15 -2.03
N LEU A 111 6.88 3.75 -0.86
CA LEU A 111 6.47 3.19 0.43
C LEU A 111 5.24 3.87 1.03
N GLY A 112 4.83 5.03 0.50
CA GLY A 112 3.74 5.83 1.06
C GLY A 112 4.09 6.47 2.40
N TYR A 113 3.11 7.11 3.02
CA TYR A 113 3.22 7.59 4.39
C TYR A 113 2.78 6.52 5.37
N GLN A 114 3.62 6.26 6.39
CA GLN A 114 3.27 5.35 7.48
C GLN A 114 1.97 5.77 8.15
N VAL A 115 1.07 4.81 8.34
CA VAL A 115 -0.21 5.03 8.99
C VAL A 115 -0.08 4.81 10.50
N GLU A 116 -0.26 5.87 11.29
CA GLU A 116 -0.31 5.81 12.75
C GLU A 116 -1.70 6.23 13.26
N ILE A 117 -2.37 5.34 13.97
CA ILE A 117 -3.68 5.60 14.56
C ILE A 117 -3.55 5.50 16.08
N ASN A 118 -3.78 6.61 16.81
CA ASN A 118 -3.71 6.65 18.29
C ASN A 118 -2.43 6.01 18.87
N SER A 119 -1.26 6.28 18.26
CA SER A 119 0.04 5.69 18.65
C SER A 119 0.18 4.18 18.44
N VAL A 120 -0.69 3.60 17.61
CA VAL A 120 -0.53 2.26 17.04
C VAL A 120 -0.14 2.43 15.59
N ILE A 121 1.04 1.91 15.22
CA ILE A 121 1.43 1.78 13.82
C ILE A 121 0.55 0.71 13.20
N VAL A 122 -0.15 1.07 12.13
CA VAL A 122 -0.90 0.12 11.30
C VAL A 122 0.12 -0.58 10.41
N ASP A 123 0.33 -1.86 10.69
CA ASP A 123 1.32 -2.68 10.00
C ASP A 123 0.76 -4.10 9.88
N PRO A 124 -0.30 -4.25 9.09
CA PRO A 124 -1.04 -5.48 8.98
C PRO A 124 -0.24 -6.40 8.02
N GLY A 125 -0.20 -7.69 8.33
CA GLY A 125 0.84 -8.61 7.81
C GLY A 125 2.27 -8.45 8.38
N MET A 126 2.59 -7.36 9.11
CA MET A 126 3.95 -7.02 9.61
C MET A 126 5.02 -6.89 8.53
N GLU A 127 4.62 -6.50 7.33
CA GLU A 127 5.53 -6.28 6.20
C GLU A 127 5.97 -4.81 6.21
N GLY A 128 5.00 -3.91 6.33
CA GLY A 128 5.15 -2.47 6.21
C GLY A 128 3.91 -1.97 5.47
N LEU A 129 3.42 -0.79 5.82
CA LEU A 129 2.25 -0.21 5.17
C LEU A 129 2.38 1.30 5.07
N GLY A 130 2.10 1.81 3.88
CA GLY A 130 1.90 3.23 3.67
C GLY A 130 0.74 3.54 2.74
N ILE A 131 0.22 4.75 2.90
CA ILE A 131 -0.87 5.29 2.09
C ILE A 131 -0.40 6.58 1.43
N ILE A 132 -0.82 6.78 0.18
CA ILE A 132 -0.77 8.08 -0.50
C ILE A 132 -2.20 8.55 -0.70
N ASP A 133 -2.49 9.76 -0.26
CA ASP A 133 -3.82 10.34 -0.44
C ASP A 133 -4.08 10.76 -1.89
N GLY A 134 -5.35 10.66 -2.31
CA GLY A 134 -5.75 10.91 -3.70
C GLY A 134 -5.47 12.33 -4.19
N ASP A 135 -5.35 13.31 -3.29
CA ASP A 135 -4.95 14.69 -3.62
C ASP A 135 -3.45 14.89 -3.81
N GLU A 136 -2.61 13.96 -3.32
CA GLU A 136 -1.15 13.97 -3.50
C GLU A 136 -0.69 13.21 -4.76
N VAL A 137 -1.49 12.25 -5.25
CA VAL A 137 -1.17 11.40 -6.41
C VAL A 137 -0.72 12.21 -7.63
N ALA A 138 -1.39 13.33 -7.93
CA ALA A 138 -1.08 14.13 -9.11
C ALA A 138 0.31 14.80 -9.01
N GLU A 139 0.66 15.33 -7.84
CA GLU A 139 1.94 16.00 -7.61
C GLU A 139 3.10 15.00 -7.65
N ILE A 140 2.93 13.83 -7.01
CA ILE A 140 3.94 12.78 -7.04
C ILE A 140 4.16 12.27 -8.46
N LEU A 141 3.07 12.01 -9.21
CA LEU A 141 3.16 11.55 -10.61
C LEU A 141 3.86 12.57 -11.51
N GLU A 142 3.55 13.86 -11.38
CA GLU A 142 4.21 14.92 -12.14
C GLU A 142 5.71 14.92 -11.86
N ARG A 143 6.09 14.84 -10.58
CA ARG A 143 7.49 14.79 -10.17
C ARG A 143 8.21 13.55 -10.69
N LEU A 144 7.60 12.37 -10.65
CA LEU A 144 8.19 11.17 -11.24
C LEU A 144 8.43 11.36 -12.75
N LYS A 145 7.41 11.82 -13.49
CA LYS A 145 7.52 12.03 -14.93
C LYS A 145 8.56 13.07 -15.33
N GLU A 146 8.66 14.16 -14.58
CA GLU A 146 9.65 15.22 -14.86
C GLU A 146 11.09 14.73 -14.69
N ASN A 147 11.33 13.75 -13.81
CA ASN A 147 12.67 13.28 -13.45
C ASN A 147 12.96 11.88 -14.03
N ARG A 148 12.15 11.40 -14.98
CA ARG A 148 12.32 10.09 -15.63
C ARG A 148 13.66 9.95 -16.38
N ASP A 149 14.10 10.99 -17.09
CA ASP A 149 15.36 10.97 -17.83
C ASP A 149 16.58 10.91 -16.87
N GLU A 150 16.45 11.55 -15.70
CA GLU A 150 17.47 11.49 -14.64
C GLU A 150 17.45 10.14 -13.94
N ALA A 151 16.26 9.54 -13.75
CA ALA A 151 16.12 8.18 -13.27
C ALA A 151 16.88 7.22 -14.21
N GLU A 152 16.70 7.30 -15.54
CA GLU A 152 17.40 6.46 -16.53
C GLU A 152 18.94 6.51 -16.42
N SER A 153 19.47 7.63 -15.93
CA SER A 153 20.90 7.85 -15.75
C SER A 153 21.40 7.58 -14.31
N ALA A 154 20.51 7.15 -13.42
CA ALA A 154 20.83 6.88 -12.03
C ALA A 154 21.73 5.64 -11.90
N GLU A 155 22.62 5.70 -10.91
CA GLU A 155 23.47 4.58 -10.51
C GLU A 155 23.14 4.28 -9.04
N PRO A 156 22.02 3.59 -8.74
CA PRO A 156 21.62 3.33 -7.36
C PRO A 156 22.68 2.46 -6.66
N GLU A 157 23.03 2.85 -5.44
CA GLU A 157 23.91 2.08 -4.56
C GLU A 157 23.06 1.28 -3.56
N ASP A 158 23.67 0.28 -2.90
CA ASP A 158 23.05 -0.47 -1.79
C ASP A 158 21.74 -1.25 -2.10
N LEU A 159 21.61 -1.76 -3.33
CA LEU A 159 20.49 -2.63 -3.71
C LEU A 159 20.42 -3.92 -2.89
N LEU A 160 19.22 -4.29 -2.45
CA LEU A 160 18.92 -5.60 -1.85
C LEU A 160 18.94 -6.70 -2.92
N TYR A 161 18.53 -6.38 -4.15
CA TYR A 161 18.53 -7.28 -5.30
C TYR A 161 19.38 -6.73 -6.45
N GLU A 162 20.14 -7.61 -7.13
CA GLU A 162 20.85 -7.21 -8.34
C GLU A 162 19.83 -6.89 -9.44
N ALA A 163 19.81 -5.66 -9.92
CA ALA A 163 18.95 -5.19 -10.99
C ALA A 163 19.76 -4.42 -12.04
N GLU A 164 19.56 -4.74 -13.32
CA GLU A 164 20.14 -4.01 -14.43
C GLU A 164 19.36 -2.71 -14.70
N PRO A 165 19.99 -1.68 -15.32
CA PRO A 165 19.33 -0.42 -15.67
C PRO A 165 17.98 -0.54 -16.37
N GLU A 166 17.86 -1.51 -17.28
CA GLU A 166 16.62 -1.74 -18.02
C GLU A 166 15.50 -2.28 -17.12
N GLU A 167 15.83 -3.08 -16.10
CA GLU A 167 14.86 -3.75 -15.23
C GLU A 167 14.22 -2.77 -14.24
N TRP A 168 15.03 -1.95 -13.56
CA TRP A 168 14.44 -0.95 -12.66
C TRP A 168 13.80 0.21 -13.41
N MET A 169 14.19 0.49 -14.67
CA MET A 169 13.46 1.47 -15.50
C MET A 169 12.07 0.96 -15.87
N GLU A 170 11.92 -0.33 -16.19
CA GLU A 170 10.60 -0.94 -16.40
C GLU A 170 9.74 -0.81 -15.14
N ALA A 171 10.29 -1.13 -13.97
CA ALA A 171 9.59 -0.97 -12.70
C ALA A 171 9.27 0.51 -12.35
N TYR A 172 10.13 1.45 -12.73
CA TYR A 172 9.86 2.88 -12.59
C TYR A 172 8.68 3.34 -13.47
N ASP A 173 8.61 2.83 -14.70
CA ASP A 173 7.48 3.10 -15.61
C ASP A 173 6.19 2.43 -15.13
N ASP A 174 6.28 1.23 -14.52
CA ASP A 174 5.15 0.56 -13.85
C ASP A 174 4.66 1.38 -12.65
N LEU A 175 5.56 1.96 -11.85
CA LEU A 175 5.22 2.88 -10.77
C LEU A 175 4.47 4.11 -11.33
N CYS A 176 4.97 4.73 -12.39
CA CYS A 176 4.27 5.85 -13.04
C CYS A 176 2.86 5.44 -13.51
N SER A 177 2.73 4.24 -14.09
CA SER A 177 1.44 3.71 -14.57
C SER A 177 0.46 3.48 -13.42
N LEU A 178 0.92 2.97 -12.27
CA LEU A 178 0.12 2.84 -11.06
C LEU A 178 -0.45 4.19 -10.59
N TYR A 179 0.38 5.23 -10.54
CA TYR A 179 -0.06 6.58 -10.18
C TYR A 179 -1.02 7.18 -11.23
N GLU A 180 -0.80 6.92 -12.53
CA GLU A 180 -1.74 7.31 -13.59
C GLU A 180 -3.13 6.68 -13.39
N ASP A 181 -3.16 5.38 -13.07
CA ASP A 181 -4.39 4.64 -12.83
C ASP A 181 -5.13 5.17 -11.61
N ALA A 182 -4.42 5.40 -10.49
CA ALA A 182 -4.99 6.00 -9.28
C ALA A 182 -5.57 7.40 -9.57
N LEU A 183 -4.82 8.25 -10.29
CA LEU A 183 -5.27 9.58 -10.68
C LEU A 183 -6.52 9.54 -11.57
N SER A 184 -6.57 8.61 -12.53
CA SER A 184 -7.72 8.45 -13.43
C SER A 184 -9.00 8.06 -12.69
N GLN A 185 -8.84 7.28 -11.61
CA GLN A 185 -9.92 6.82 -10.74
C GLN A 185 -10.23 7.80 -9.60
N LYS A 186 -9.42 8.85 -9.43
CA LYS A 186 -9.47 9.80 -8.30
C LYS A 186 -9.36 9.09 -6.94
N LYS A 187 -8.44 8.14 -6.87
CA LYS A 187 -8.13 7.33 -5.70
C LYS A 187 -6.70 7.55 -5.26
N GLY A 188 -6.38 7.16 -4.04
CA GLY A 188 -5.03 7.10 -3.53
C GLY A 188 -4.37 5.75 -3.83
N LEU A 189 -3.29 5.47 -3.10
CA LEU A 189 -2.57 4.20 -3.16
C LEU A 189 -2.40 3.59 -1.77
N LEU A 190 -2.44 2.26 -1.71
CA LEU A 190 -2.01 1.45 -0.57
C LEU A 190 -0.76 0.69 -1.00
N LEU A 191 0.30 0.75 -0.20
CA LEU A 191 1.61 0.18 -0.48
C LEU A 191 2.02 -0.70 0.70
N THR A 192 2.45 -1.94 0.43
CA THR A 192 3.03 -2.86 1.42
C THR A 192 4.37 -3.38 0.92
N PHE A 193 5.31 -3.70 1.80
CA PHE A 193 6.70 -3.99 1.41
C PHE A 193 7.44 -4.81 2.45
#